data_AF-A0A0F8ZM05-F1
#
_entry.id   AF-A0A0F8ZM05-F1
#
_cell.length_a   1.000
_cell.length_b   1.000
_cell.length_c   1.000
_cell.angle_alpha   90.00
_cell.angle_beta   90.00
_cell.angle_gamma   90.00
#
_symmetry.space_group_name_H-M   'P 1'
#
loop_
_entity.id
_entity.type
_entity.pdbx_description
1 polymer ?
#
loop_
_entity_poly.entity_id
_entity_poly.type
_entity_poly.pdbx_seq_one_letter_code
_entity_poly.pdbx_strand_id
1 'polypeptide(L)' 'LMSLVAGTNVVRFTPSLVIPIEDIKEGLARFEKAVADVVNG' A
#
# COMPACT_ATOMS: atom_id res chain seq x y z
N LEU A 1 -3.66 9.88 0.47
CA LEU A 1 -3.49 8.51 -0.05
C LEU A 1 -4.87 7.91 -0.24
N MET A 2 -5.40 7.84 -1.47
CA MET A 2 -6.65 7.13 -1.74
C MET A 2 -6.28 5.68 -2.09
N SER A 3 -6.45 4.77 -1.13
CA SER A 3 -6.38 3.33 -1.38
C SER A 3 -7.78 2.84 -1.71
N LEU A 4 -7.98 2.30 -2.92
CA LEU A 4 -9.25 1.71 -3.32
C LEU A 4 -9.20 0.22 -2.97
N VAL A 5 -10.05 -0.20 -2.03
CA VAL A 5 -10.26 -1.63 -1.73
C VAL A 5 -11.08 -2.21 -2.88
N ALA A 6 -10.47 -3.10 -3.67
CA ALA A 6 -11.06 -3.66 -4.89
C ALA A 6 -11.69 -5.06 -4.68
N GLY A 7 -11.87 -5.48 -3.43
CA GLY A 7 -12.47 -6.75 -3.04
C GLY A 7 -11.96 -7.23 -1.68
N THR A 8 -12.36 -8.43 -1.27
CA THR A 8 -12.01 -9.02 0.04
C THR A 8 -10.51 -9.26 0.23
N ASN A 9 -9.76 -9.48 -0.85
CA ASN A 9 -8.32 -9.79 -0.82
C ASN A 9 -7.48 -8.91 -1.76
N VAL A 10 -8.03 -7.81 -2.29
CA VAL A 10 -7.34 -7.00 -3.32
C VAL A 10 -7.38 -5.52 -2.95
N VAL A 11 -6.21 -4.91 -2.85
CA VAL A 11 -6.02 -3.47 -2.58
C VAL A 11 -5.35 -2.82 -3.79
N ARG A 12 -5.96 -1.76 -4.34
CA ARG A 12 -5.41 -0.97 -5.45
C ARG A 12 -4.98 0.40 -4.95
N PHE A 13 -3.72 0.74 -5.19
CA PHE A 13 -3.18 2.06 -4.90
C PHE A 13 -3.16 2.91 -6.16
N THR A 14 -3.75 4.09 -6.10
CA THR A 14 -3.62 5.13 -7.13
C THR A 14 -2.84 6.30 -6.53
N PRO A 15 -1.50 6.30 -6.59
CA PRO A 15 -0.70 7.41 -6.08
C PRO A 15 -0.86 8.65 -6.95
N SER A 16 -0.41 9.80 -6.43
CA SER A 16 -0.33 11.04 -7.21
C SER A 16 0.62 10.88 -8.40
N LEU A 17 0.35 11.58 -9.51
CA LEU A 17 1.19 11.53 -10.72
C LEU A 17 2.58 12.17 -10.51
N VAL A 18 2.76 12.94 -9.43
CA VAL A 18 3.99 13.70 -9.11
C VAL A 18 4.68 13.15 -7.85
N ILE A 19 4.35 11.93 -7.41
CA ILE A 19 5.02 11.34 -6.25
C ILE A 19 6.45 10.90 -6.61
N PRO A 20 7.46 11.16 -5.76
CA PRO A 20 8.79 10.60 -5.90
C PRO A 20 8.79 9.06 -5.86
N ILE A 21 9.69 8.42 -6.61
CA ILE A 21 9.81 6.96 -6.66
C ILE A 21 10.29 6.38 -5.31
N GLU A 22 11.07 7.13 -4.55
CA GLU A 22 11.52 6.74 -3.21
C GLU A 22 10.35 6.61 -2.23
N ASP A 23 9.42 7.57 -2.22
CA ASP A 23 8.23 7.56 -1.37
C ASP A 23 7.31 6.38 -1.71
N ILE A 24 7.25 5.98 -2.98
CA ILE A 24 6.52 4.77 -3.40
C ILE A 24 7.16 3.52 -2.78
N LYS A 25 8.49 3.37 -2.89
CA LYS A 25 9.21 2.21 -2.35
C LYS A 25 9.09 2.12 -0.84
N GLU A 26 9.23 3.26 -0.15
CA GLU A 26 9.06 3.36 1.30
C GLU A 26 7.63 3.01 1.72
N GLY A 27 6.63 3.56 1.02
CA GLY A 27 5.23 3.28 1.27
C GLY A 27 4.87 1.80 1.09
N LEU A 28 5.40 1.14 0.06
CA LEU A 28 5.21 -0.30 -0.18
C LEU A 28 5.90 -1.15 0.89
N ALA A 29 7.13 -0.82 1.29
CA ALA A 29 7.84 -1.55 2.35
C ALA A 29 7.12 -1.46 3.71
N ARG A 30 6.49 -0.31 4.00
CA ARG A 30 5.63 -0.14 5.18
C ARG A 30 4.34 -0.93 5.06
N PHE A 31 3.73 -0.94 3.88
CA PHE A 31 2.53 -1.72 3.62
C PHE A 31 2.77 -3.23 3.81
N GLU A 32 3.89 -3.76 3.34
CA GLU A 32 4.26 -5.18 3.53
C GLU A 32 4.31 -5.56 5.03
N LYS A 33 4.93 -4.71 5.86
CA LYS A 33 4.98 -4.92 7.31
C LYS A 33 3.58 -4.92 7.93
N ALA A 34 2.76 -3.93 7.58
CA ALA A 34 1.40 -3.83 8.09
C ALA A 34 0.53 -5.05 7.68
N VAL A 35 0.69 -5.56 6.46
CA VAL A 35 0.00 -6.78 6.02
C VAL A 35 0.48 -8.00 6.80
N ALA A 36 1.79 -8.13 7.04
CA ALA A 36 2.33 -9.22 7.86
C ALA A 36 1.77 -9.18 9.29
N ASP A 37 1.64 -8.00 9.89
CA ASP A 37 1.06 -7.84 11.22
C ASP A 37 -0.42 -8.23 11.27
N VAL A 38 -1.20 -7.87 10.23
CA VAL A 38 -2.63 -8.21 10.15
C VAL A 38 -2.87 -9.70 9.90
N VAL A 39 -2.02 -10.37 9.12
CA VAL A 39 -2.19 -11.79 8.77
C VAL A 39 -1.67 -12.72 9.88
N ASN A 40 -0.65 -12.31 10.62
CA ASN A 40 -0.08 -13.09 11.71
C ASN A 40 -0.72 -12.82 13.09
N GLY A 41 -1.65 -11.85 13.15
CA GLY A 41 -2.39 -11.48 14.36
C GLY A 41 -3.64 -12.31 14.62
#